data_AF-A0A812KTJ7-F1
#
_entry.id   AF-A0A812KTJ7-F1
#
_cell.length_a   1.000
_cell.length_b   1.000
_cell.length_c   1.000
_cell.angle_alpha   90.00
_cell.angle_beta   90.00
_cell.angle_gamma   90.00
#
_symmetry.space_group_name_H-M   'P 1'
#
loop_
_entity.id
_entity.type
_entity.pdbx_description
1 polymer ?
#
loop_
_entity_poly.entity_id
_entity_poly.type
_entity_poly.pdbx_seq_one_letter_code
_entity_poly.pdbx_strand_id
1 'polypeptide(L)'
;MQGANAGCAGQGMPGVPTAPGGMASMPSMSMPMMGMGMGMPMMGMPMMPNPMMMMMAGAMAAASNASNAGNASNASNASNSSHAKRSESPPQRSEPEVPGKREDKPWDMDADVRKLGDHFNIEDRWLVRLDELMRRRRDTKEQDLAKLYEVLEQARSPTGLLVAKLGEMECGQFVGKVKPDRNIERLATRYNLDTRVVSRLTELRVRRKRTQQEDFNRLEQHLSLCKRPSATATLLIGKLLEGELKQIPDVTSAKALAQRFKLDKDAKSKLREIAEKRADDVEEVMAHLEKTLLMSHQPSATLCKLAKTLMDGGKKKSADEKYVGNSDTDEQSPEERPRSRSAARSDCSTDSSSIRRRRAALERRSRSRSQKRKGKPKKKEAAPKRLPSTPAPGSVQVGSGSGGWTVTEW
;
A
#
# COMPACT_ATOMS: atom_id res chain seq x y z
N MET A 1 -30.58 26.02 -36.53
CA MET A 1 -29.26 25.87 -37.18
C MET A 1 -28.68 24.53 -36.78
N GLN A 2 -28.69 23.58 -37.70
CA GLN A 2 -28.16 22.24 -37.55
C GLN A 2 -26.65 22.27 -37.81
N GLY A 3 -25.85 21.82 -36.85
CA GLY A 3 -24.41 21.67 -36.99
C GLY A 3 -24.02 20.20 -37.00
N ALA A 4 -23.90 19.64 -38.20
CA ALA A 4 -23.30 18.34 -38.44
C ALA A 4 -21.80 18.40 -38.09
N ASN A 5 -21.31 17.43 -37.30
CA ASN A 5 -19.87 17.27 -37.10
C ASN A 5 -19.44 15.92 -37.67
N ALA A 6 -18.55 16.02 -38.66
CA ALA A 6 -18.09 14.97 -39.53
C ALA A 6 -17.14 14.00 -38.80
N GLY A 7 -17.28 12.72 -39.13
CA GLY A 7 -16.40 11.66 -38.68
C GLY A 7 -15.04 11.75 -39.36
N CYS A 8 -13.98 11.75 -38.54
CA CYS A 8 -12.63 11.45 -38.98
C CYS A 8 -12.41 9.94 -38.86
N ALA A 9 -12.50 9.24 -39.99
CA ALA A 9 -11.96 7.90 -40.16
C ALA A 9 -10.43 7.98 -40.21
N GLY A 10 -9.77 7.64 -39.10
CA GLY A 10 -8.32 7.54 -38.99
C GLY A 10 -7.82 6.17 -39.46
N GLN A 11 -7.01 6.18 -40.51
CA GLN A 11 -6.34 5.05 -41.15
C GLN A 11 -5.55 4.18 -40.17
N GLY A 12 -5.64 2.87 -40.38
CA GLY A 12 -4.85 1.86 -39.66
C GLY A 12 -3.37 1.95 -40.01
N MET A 13 -2.53 1.86 -38.97
CA MET A 13 -1.09 1.70 -39.13
C MET A 13 -0.70 0.20 -39.17
N PRO A 14 0.15 -0.21 -40.12
CA PRO A 14 0.70 -1.56 -40.17
C PRO A 14 1.79 -1.79 -39.11
N GLY A 15 1.95 -3.05 -38.73
CA GLY A 15 2.56 -3.54 -37.51
C GLY A 15 4.04 -3.19 -37.28
N VAL A 16 4.36 -3.00 -36.01
CA VAL A 16 5.71 -2.81 -35.49
C VAL A 16 6.23 -4.19 -35.01
N PRO A 17 7.41 -4.65 -35.46
CA PRO A 17 7.96 -5.93 -35.04
C PRO A 17 8.41 -5.90 -33.57
N THR A 18 7.93 -6.88 -32.82
CA THR A 18 8.26 -7.17 -31.41
C THR A 18 9.73 -7.57 -31.28
N ALA A 19 10.50 -6.81 -30.51
CA ALA A 19 11.89 -7.16 -30.17
C ALA A 19 11.93 -8.25 -29.08
N PRO A 20 12.74 -9.31 -29.20
CA PRO A 20 13.01 -10.28 -28.14
C PRO A 20 14.32 -9.94 -27.42
N GLY A 21 14.25 -9.66 -26.12
CA GLY A 21 15.43 -9.51 -25.26
C GLY A 21 15.07 -8.82 -23.94
N GLY A 22 15.54 -9.23 -22.77
CA GLY A 22 16.40 -10.33 -22.38
C GLY A 22 16.18 -10.61 -20.89
N MET A 23 16.26 -11.87 -20.50
CA MET A 23 16.20 -12.28 -19.10
C MET A 23 17.52 -11.92 -18.42
N ALA A 24 17.46 -10.96 -17.49
CA ALA A 24 18.57 -10.68 -16.58
C ALA A 24 18.73 -11.85 -15.59
N SER A 25 19.95 -12.38 -15.52
CA SER A 25 20.38 -13.39 -14.56
C SER A 25 20.30 -12.83 -13.14
N MET A 26 19.76 -13.64 -12.21
CA MET A 26 19.86 -13.35 -10.79
C MET A 26 21.20 -13.89 -10.26
N PRO A 27 21.98 -13.08 -9.49
CA PRO A 27 23.21 -13.55 -8.87
C PRO A 27 22.90 -14.47 -7.69
N SER A 28 23.67 -15.57 -7.60
CA SER A 28 23.65 -16.51 -6.49
C SER A 28 24.18 -15.84 -5.21
N MET A 29 23.39 -15.84 -4.14
CA MET A 29 23.89 -15.49 -2.82
C MET A 29 24.39 -16.77 -2.12
N SER A 30 25.71 -16.91 -2.10
CA SER A 30 26.44 -17.81 -1.21
C SER A 30 26.26 -17.37 0.25
N MET A 31 25.67 -18.20 1.09
CA MET A 31 25.67 -17.98 2.54
C MET A 31 27.02 -18.37 3.13
N PRO A 32 27.65 -17.53 3.99
CA PRO A 32 28.85 -17.89 4.71
C PRO A 32 28.51 -18.82 5.88
N MET A 33 29.11 -20.01 5.87
CA MET A 33 29.22 -20.85 7.06
C MET A 33 30.14 -20.16 8.07
N MET A 34 29.60 -19.74 9.22
CA MET A 34 30.40 -19.56 10.43
C MET A 34 30.31 -20.82 11.28
N GLY A 35 31.42 -21.55 11.32
CA GLY A 35 31.73 -22.50 12.37
C GLY A 35 32.15 -21.81 13.67
N MET A 36 32.37 -22.66 14.68
CA MET A 36 32.63 -22.42 16.11
C MET A 36 31.35 -22.66 16.95
N GLY A 37 31.20 -23.73 17.74
CA GLY A 37 32.21 -24.51 18.44
C GLY A 37 32.23 -24.09 19.90
N MET A 38 31.50 -24.81 20.75
CA MET A 38 31.92 -25.11 22.14
C MET A 38 30.95 -26.11 22.76
N GLY A 39 31.53 -27.18 23.32
CA GLY A 39 30.82 -28.33 23.84
C GLY A 39 30.05 -28.06 25.13
N MET A 40 28.96 -28.81 25.28
CA MET A 40 28.28 -29.05 26.55
C MET A 40 28.02 -30.55 26.65
N PRO A 41 28.40 -31.22 27.75
CA PRO A 41 28.18 -32.65 27.93
C PRO A 41 26.70 -32.97 28.16
N MET A 42 26.29 -34.09 27.58
CA MET A 42 24.96 -34.68 27.65
C MET A 42 24.48 -34.92 29.09
N MET A 43 23.23 -34.57 29.38
CA MET A 43 22.40 -35.34 30.30
C MET A 43 21.19 -35.88 29.53
N GLY A 44 21.07 -37.21 29.50
CA GLY A 44 20.06 -37.94 28.78
C GLY A 44 18.65 -37.63 29.27
N MET A 45 17.82 -37.14 28.36
CA MET A 45 16.37 -37.22 28.48
C MET A 45 15.84 -38.12 27.36
N PRO A 46 14.97 -39.09 27.67
CA PRO A 46 14.29 -39.88 26.64
C PRO A 46 13.36 -38.95 25.84
N MET A 47 13.77 -38.63 24.62
CA MET A 47 12.97 -37.87 23.66
C MET A 47 11.75 -38.71 23.27
N MET A 48 10.57 -38.33 23.75
CA MET A 48 9.32 -38.77 23.15
C MET A 48 9.19 -38.14 21.75
N PRO A 49 8.91 -38.93 20.70
CA PRO A 49 8.76 -38.39 19.35
C PRO A 49 7.52 -37.50 19.27
N ASN A 50 7.74 -36.23 18.92
CA ASN A 50 6.66 -35.30 18.57
C ASN A 50 5.97 -35.79 17.28
N PRO A 51 4.64 -36.05 17.28
CA PRO A 51 3.92 -36.60 16.13
C PRO A 51 3.68 -35.59 14.99
N MET A 52 4.20 -34.36 15.08
CA MET A 52 3.97 -33.31 14.08
C MET A 52 5.04 -33.20 12.99
N MET A 53 6.16 -33.93 13.09
CA MET A 53 7.24 -33.86 12.07
C MET A 53 7.09 -34.89 10.94
N MET A 54 6.14 -35.83 11.01
CA MET A 54 6.00 -36.89 10.00
C MET A 54 5.09 -36.53 8.82
N MET A 55 4.42 -35.37 8.82
CA MET A 55 3.48 -34.97 7.76
C MET A 55 4.03 -33.93 6.76
N MET A 56 5.31 -33.54 6.86
CA MET A 56 5.90 -32.55 5.93
C MET A 56 6.95 -33.12 4.97
N ALA A 57 7.24 -34.43 5.05
CA ALA A 57 8.15 -35.12 4.13
C ALA A 57 7.46 -35.74 2.89
N GLY A 58 6.12 -35.74 2.83
CA GLY A 58 5.35 -36.37 1.74
C GLY A 58 4.79 -35.43 0.67
N ALA A 59 4.90 -34.10 0.82
CA ALA A 59 4.19 -33.13 -0.03
C ALA A 59 5.10 -32.28 -0.94
N MET A 60 6.37 -32.67 -1.14
CA MET A 60 7.32 -31.92 -1.97
C MET A 60 7.89 -32.73 -3.17
N ALA A 61 7.25 -33.85 -3.53
CA ALA A 61 7.65 -34.72 -4.64
C ALA A 61 6.69 -34.71 -5.85
N ALA A 62 5.64 -33.86 -5.86
CA ALA A 62 4.61 -33.88 -6.91
C ALA A 62 4.42 -32.55 -7.68
N ALA A 63 5.38 -31.62 -7.61
CA ALA A 63 5.27 -30.31 -8.26
C ALA A 63 6.42 -29.96 -9.22
N SER A 64 7.24 -30.94 -9.62
CA SER A 64 8.39 -30.73 -10.53
C SER A 64 8.25 -31.38 -11.91
N ASN A 65 7.06 -31.87 -12.30
CA ASN A 65 6.91 -32.70 -13.51
C ASN A 65 5.77 -32.28 -14.45
N ALA A 66 5.60 -30.98 -14.72
CA ALA A 66 4.65 -30.51 -15.73
C ALA A 66 5.04 -29.13 -16.30
N SER A 67 6.05 -29.10 -17.18
CA SER A 67 6.22 -28.08 -18.25
C SER A 67 7.54 -28.30 -19.00
N ASN A 68 7.68 -29.46 -19.65
CA ASN A 68 8.73 -29.69 -20.63
C ASN A 68 8.20 -30.58 -21.76
N ALA A 69 7.32 -30.03 -22.59
CA ALA A 69 6.89 -30.65 -23.83
C ALA A 69 6.50 -29.56 -24.83
N GLY A 70 7.33 -29.39 -25.87
CA GLY A 70 6.97 -28.68 -27.09
C GLY A 70 7.77 -27.41 -27.36
N ASN A 71 9.01 -27.55 -27.87
CA ASN A 71 9.36 -26.91 -29.14
C ASN A 71 10.70 -27.47 -29.66
N ALA A 72 10.61 -28.47 -30.54
CA ALA A 72 11.71 -28.97 -31.34
C ALA A 72 11.43 -28.59 -32.80
N SER A 73 12.11 -27.55 -33.30
CA SER A 73 12.40 -27.32 -34.73
C SER A 73 13.14 -25.99 -34.91
N ASN A 74 14.47 -26.03 -34.91
CA ASN A 74 15.29 -25.41 -35.96
C ASN A 74 16.78 -25.66 -35.68
N ALA A 75 17.28 -26.71 -36.31
CA ALA A 75 18.69 -26.97 -36.50
C ALA A 75 19.05 -26.58 -37.94
N SER A 76 19.88 -25.54 -38.11
CA SER A 76 20.81 -25.35 -39.24
C SER A 76 21.37 -23.92 -39.22
N ASN A 77 22.58 -23.75 -38.67
CA ASN A 77 23.69 -23.18 -39.43
C ASN A 77 24.97 -23.17 -38.58
N ALA A 78 25.76 -24.22 -38.76
CA ALA A 78 27.17 -24.21 -38.46
C ALA A 78 27.91 -23.81 -39.75
N SER A 79 28.75 -22.79 -39.70
CA SER A 79 30.02 -22.72 -40.44
C SER A 79 30.67 -21.33 -40.33
N ASN A 80 31.92 -21.36 -39.84
CA ASN A 80 33.09 -20.55 -40.21
C ASN A 80 33.83 -20.02 -38.97
N SER A 81 34.88 -20.71 -38.53
CA SER A 81 36.20 -20.87 -39.19
C SER A 81 37.10 -19.66 -38.89
N SER A 82 37.98 -19.91 -37.91
CA SER A 82 39.41 -19.61 -37.92
C SER A 82 39.96 -18.60 -38.94
N HIS A 83 40.55 -17.52 -38.42
CA HIS A 83 41.79 -16.87 -38.88
C HIS A 83 42.06 -15.70 -37.92
N ALA A 84 43.27 -15.25 -37.61
CA ALA A 84 44.62 -15.76 -37.72
C ALA A 84 45.44 -14.76 -36.88
N LYS A 85 46.56 -15.24 -36.32
CA LYS A 85 47.60 -14.42 -35.71
C LYS A 85 47.95 -13.22 -36.60
N ARG A 86 47.95 -12.01 -36.05
CA ARG A 86 48.75 -10.90 -36.58
C ARG A 86 49.38 -10.13 -35.44
N SER A 87 50.66 -10.41 -35.26
CA SER A 87 51.63 -9.59 -34.57
C SER A 87 51.85 -8.31 -35.37
N GLU A 88 51.36 -7.18 -34.86
CA GLU A 88 51.78 -5.85 -35.31
C GLU A 88 52.23 -5.06 -34.09
N SER A 89 53.43 -4.51 -34.21
CA SER A 89 54.15 -3.71 -33.23
C SER A 89 53.36 -2.50 -32.75
N PRO A 90 53.56 -2.02 -31.51
CA PRO A 90 52.86 -0.87 -30.99
C PRO A 90 53.30 0.42 -31.69
N PRO A 91 52.40 1.21 -32.31
CA PRO A 91 52.74 2.56 -32.73
C PRO A 91 52.92 3.42 -31.47
N GLN A 92 54.06 4.10 -31.39
CA GLN A 92 54.33 5.14 -30.40
C GLN A 92 53.21 6.20 -30.50
N ARG A 93 52.27 6.09 -29.57
CA ARG A 93 51.18 7.04 -29.40
C ARG A 93 51.78 8.27 -28.75
N SER A 94 51.99 9.31 -29.57
CA SER A 94 52.23 10.68 -29.12
C SER A 94 51.29 10.99 -27.95
N GLU A 95 51.87 11.27 -26.78
CA GLU A 95 51.15 11.76 -25.61
C GLU A 95 50.24 12.91 -26.05
N PRO A 96 48.89 12.76 -25.98
CA PRO A 96 48.02 13.89 -26.18
C PRO A 96 48.29 14.87 -25.05
N GLU A 97 48.72 16.08 -25.42
CA GLU A 97 48.95 17.20 -24.51
C GLU A 97 47.82 17.27 -23.48
N VAL A 98 48.21 17.21 -22.20
CA VAL A 98 47.31 17.21 -21.06
C VAL A 98 46.43 18.45 -21.17
N PRO A 99 45.11 18.31 -21.45
CA PRO A 99 44.24 19.46 -21.62
C PRO A 99 44.27 20.25 -20.32
N GLY A 100 44.67 21.53 -20.45
CA GLY A 100 44.94 22.45 -19.36
C GLY A 100 43.89 22.37 -18.26
N LYS A 101 44.37 22.46 -17.01
CA LYS A 101 43.57 22.57 -15.78
C LYS A 101 42.34 23.41 -16.07
N ARG A 102 41.19 22.76 -16.25
CA ARG A 102 39.91 23.45 -16.33
C ARG A 102 39.78 24.14 -14.99
N GLU A 103 39.85 25.46 -14.99
CA GLU A 103 39.53 26.24 -13.81
C GLU A 103 38.09 25.87 -13.46
N ASP A 104 37.94 25.07 -12.39
CA ASP A 104 36.65 24.63 -11.87
C ASP A 104 35.93 25.88 -11.37
N LYS A 105 35.24 26.54 -12.29
CA LYS A 105 34.47 27.74 -12.02
C LYS A 105 33.50 27.38 -10.89
N PRO A 106 33.58 28.04 -9.72
CA PRO A 106 32.77 27.68 -8.57
C PRO A 106 31.31 27.74 -8.97
N TRP A 107 30.65 26.59 -8.94
CA TRP A 107 29.26 26.45 -9.35
C TRP A 107 28.41 27.37 -8.46
N ASP A 108 27.63 28.23 -9.10
CA ASP A 108 26.64 29.10 -8.44
C ASP A 108 25.46 28.23 -7.99
N MET A 109 25.68 27.48 -6.92
CA MET A 109 24.69 26.61 -6.27
C MET A 109 23.89 27.42 -5.26
N ASP A 110 22.62 27.06 -5.11
CA ASP A 110 21.78 27.66 -4.10
C ASP A 110 22.34 27.48 -2.68
N ALA A 111 22.31 28.54 -1.87
CA ALA A 111 22.88 28.55 -0.53
C ALA A 111 22.28 27.46 0.39
N ASP A 112 20.98 27.16 0.24
CA ASP A 112 20.33 26.13 1.06
C ASP A 112 20.78 24.72 0.67
N VAL A 113 21.03 24.48 -0.62
CA VAL A 113 21.55 23.20 -1.14
C VAL A 113 22.98 23.00 -0.67
N ARG A 114 23.81 24.05 -0.73
CA ARG A 114 25.20 24.01 -0.21
C ARG A 114 25.23 23.73 1.28
N LYS A 115 24.41 24.43 2.07
CA LYS A 115 24.29 24.21 3.52
C LYS A 115 23.88 22.78 3.88
N LEU A 116 22.97 22.18 3.10
CA LEU A 116 22.59 20.77 3.27
C LEU A 116 23.78 19.84 3.00
N GLY A 117 24.53 20.12 1.93
CA GLY A 117 25.75 19.38 1.57
C GLY A 117 26.82 19.43 2.64
N ASP A 118 27.11 20.62 3.15
CA ASP A 118 28.09 20.85 4.22
C ASP A 118 27.67 20.14 5.52
N HIS A 119 26.38 20.17 5.86
CA HIS A 119 25.88 19.57 7.10
C HIS A 119 26.04 18.04 7.14
N PHE A 120 25.85 17.38 6.00
CA PHE A 120 25.91 15.92 5.88
C PHE A 120 27.21 15.40 5.22
N ASN A 121 28.14 16.31 4.89
CA ASN A 121 29.39 16.04 4.17
C ASN A 121 29.17 15.24 2.87
N ILE A 122 28.26 15.74 2.03
CA ILE A 122 27.86 15.13 0.76
C ILE A 122 28.76 15.66 -0.36
N GLU A 123 29.22 14.78 -1.24
CA GLU A 123 30.05 15.15 -2.40
C GLU A 123 29.33 16.12 -3.35
N ASP A 124 30.06 17.13 -3.83
CA ASP A 124 29.57 18.19 -4.72
C ASP A 124 28.85 17.66 -5.96
N ARG A 125 29.28 16.50 -6.48
CA ARG A 125 28.64 15.83 -7.63
C ARG A 125 27.14 15.64 -7.42
N TRP A 126 26.72 15.24 -6.22
CA TRP A 126 25.30 15.02 -5.92
C TRP A 126 24.56 16.32 -5.61
N LEU A 127 25.25 17.33 -5.08
CA LEU A 127 24.69 18.65 -4.82
C LEU A 127 24.37 19.40 -6.11
N VAL A 128 25.23 19.31 -7.13
CA VAL A 128 24.94 19.87 -8.47
C VAL A 128 23.65 19.26 -9.03
N ARG A 129 23.52 17.93 -8.96
CA ARG A 129 22.29 17.24 -9.41
C ARG A 129 21.06 17.64 -8.58
N LEU A 130 21.21 17.81 -7.27
CA LEU A 130 20.13 18.29 -6.39
C LEU A 130 19.71 19.72 -6.75
N ASP A 131 20.66 20.63 -6.98
CA ASP A 131 20.41 22.03 -7.36
C ASP A 131 19.64 22.11 -8.69
N GLU A 132 20.02 21.32 -9.69
CA GLU A 132 19.30 21.21 -10.96
C GLU A 132 17.83 20.78 -10.77
N LEU A 133 17.56 19.82 -9.88
CA LEU A 133 16.19 19.40 -9.56
C LEU A 133 15.41 20.49 -8.81
N MET A 134 16.05 21.19 -7.88
CA MET A 134 15.43 22.31 -7.15
C MET A 134 15.10 23.48 -8.07
N ARG A 135 15.93 23.74 -9.10
CA ARG A 135 15.62 24.74 -10.14
C ARG A 135 14.41 24.38 -10.98
N ARG A 136 14.11 23.09 -11.18
CA ARG A 136 12.91 22.60 -11.88
C ARG A 136 11.67 22.66 -10.99
N ARG A 137 11.82 22.42 -9.68
CA ARG A 137 10.74 22.37 -8.67
C ARG A 137 10.72 23.60 -7.76
N ARG A 138 10.77 24.80 -8.35
CA ARG A 138 10.91 26.07 -7.59
C ARG A 138 9.77 26.30 -6.59
N ASP A 139 8.59 25.79 -6.89
CA ASP A 139 7.38 25.91 -6.08
C ASP A 139 7.41 25.05 -4.81
N THR A 140 8.10 23.89 -4.84
CA THR A 140 8.21 22.99 -3.68
C THR A 140 9.60 22.93 -3.06
N LYS A 141 10.55 23.74 -3.56
CA LYS A 141 11.97 23.73 -3.14
C LYS A 141 12.16 23.70 -1.63
N GLU A 142 11.60 24.67 -0.91
CA GLU A 142 11.79 24.79 0.55
C GLU A 142 11.24 23.55 1.30
N GLN A 143 10.08 23.06 0.87
CA GLN A 143 9.41 21.91 1.47
C GLN A 143 10.16 20.61 1.20
N ASP A 144 10.73 20.49 0.01
CA ASP A 144 11.53 19.34 -0.41
C ASP A 144 12.86 19.32 0.36
N LEU A 145 13.58 20.45 0.44
CA LEU A 145 14.82 20.57 1.22
C LEU A 145 14.60 20.31 2.71
N ALA A 146 13.54 20.87 3.30
CA ALA A 146 13.20 20.60 4.69
C ALA A 146 12.92 19.10 4.92
N LYS A 147 12.28 18.42 3.95
CA LYS A 147 12.00 16.98 4.04
C LYS A 147 13.26 16.15 3.88
N LEU A 148 14.13 16.50 2.94
CA LEU A 148 15.42 15.86 2.75
C LEU A 148 16.25 15.95 4.04
N TYR A 149 16.30 17.13 4.67
CA TYR A 149 17.01 17.31 5.95
C TYR A 149 16.57 16.30 7.02
N GLU A 150 15.25 16.16 7.27
CA GLU A 150 14.72 15.19 8.24
C GLU A 150 15.07 13.74 7.90
N VAL A 151 14.96 13.39 6.62
CA VAL A 151 15.15 12.02 6.15
C VAL A 151 16.63 11.64 6.20
N LEU A 152 17.52 12.57 5.88
CA LEU A 152 18.97 12.38 5.94
C LEU A 152 19.50 12.35 7.37
N GLU A 153 18.91 13.13 8.28
CA GLU A 153 19.28 13.13 9.71
C GLU A 153 19.07 11.75 10.38
N GLN A 154 18.08 10.98 9.91
CA GLN A 154 17.78 9.64 10.43
C GLN A 154 18.54 8.52 9.70
N ALA A 155 19.23 8.84 8.60
CA ALA A 155 19.83 7.85 7.72
C ALA A 155 21.17 7.35 8.24
N ARG A 156 21.45 6.04 8.09
CA ARG A 156 22.78 5.48 8.37
C ARG A 156 23.85 5.95 7.37
N SER A 157 23.44 6.21 6.13
CA SER A 157 24.29 6.76 5.06
C SER A 157 23.50 7.87 4.36
N PRO A 158 23.76 9.15 4.67
CA PRO A 158 23.01 10.27 4.10
C PRO A 158 23.22 10.37 2.59
N THR A 159 24.46 10.24 2.11
CA THR A 159 24.77 10.31 0.67
C THR A 159 24.02 9.25 -0.15
N GLY A 160 24.06 7.98 0.27
CA GLY A 160 23.36 6.91 -0.44
C GLY A 160 21.84 7.09 -0.46
N LEU A 161 21.26 7.57 0.65
CA LEU A 161 19.84 7.86 0.73
C LEU A 161 19.45 9.07 -0.13
N LEU A 162 20.28 10.11 -0.18
CA LEU A 162 20.05 11.26 -1.05
C LEU A 162 19.97 10.82 -2.51
N VAL A 163 20.88 9.97 -2.99
CA VAL A 163 20.86 9.48 -4.38
C VAL A 163 19.54 8.77 -4.72
N ALA A 164 19.04 7.94 -3.80
CA ALA A 164 17.72 7.31 -3.96
C ALA A 164 16.59 8.35 -4.01
N LYS A 165 16.64 9.38 -3.15
CA LYS A 165 15.64 10.47 -3.15
C LYS A 165 15.71 11.36 -4.39
N LEU A 166 16.89 11.60 -4.95
CA LEU A 166 17.03 12.29 -6.24
C LEU A 166 16.31 11.51 -7.36
N GLY A 167 16.47 10.18 -7.39
CA GLY A 167 15.73 9.32 -8.32
C GLY A 167 14.21 9.39 -8.13
N GLU A 168 13.73 9.38 -6.88
CA GLU A 168 12.31 9.59 -6.58
C GLU A 168 11.82 10.99 -7.01
N MET A 169 12.65 12.03 -6.85
CA MET A 169 12.33 13.39 -7.28
C MET A 169 12.22 13.51 -8.79
N GLU A 170 13.12 12.87 -9.54
CA GLU A 170 13.11 12.81 -11.01
C GLU A 170 11.87 12.08 -11.54
N CYS A 171 11.48 10.98 -10.89
CA CYS A 171 10.24 10.25 -11.20
C CYS A 171 8.97 10.98 -10.73
N GLY A 172 9.09 12.17 -10.10
CA GLY A 172 7.95 12.90 -9.53
C GLY A 172 7.28 12.18 -8.36
N GLN A 173 7.95 11.20 -7.76
CA GLN A 173 7.42 10.42 -6.64
C GLN A 173 7.69 11.05 -5.28
N PHE A 174 8.73 11.88 -5.19
CA PHE A 174 9.09 12.55 -3.94
C PHE A 174 8.15 13.71 -3.61
N VAL A 175 7.57 13.67 -2.41
CA VAL A 175 6.70 14.72 -1.86
C VAL A 175 7.36 15.32 -0.60
N GLY A 176 7.64 16.62 -0.64
CA GLY A 176 8.17 17.38 0.48
C GLY A 176 7.20 17.54 1.66
N LYS A 177 7.58 18.36 2.65
CA LYS A 177 6.70 18.70 3.79
C LYS A 177 5.57 19.63 3.37
N VAL A 178 4.57 19.08 2.70
CA VAL A 178 3.36 19.80 2.34
C VAL A 178 2.43 19.82 3.56
N LYS A 179 1.99 21.01 3.96
CA LYS A 179 0.96 21.14 5.01
C LYS A 179 -0.31 20.44 4.53
N PRO A 180 -0.91 19.53 5.32
CA PRO A 180 -2.14 18.86 4.91
C PRO A 180 -3.24 19.89 4.67
N ASP A 181 -4.08 19.63 3.67
CA ASP A 181 -5.21 20.51 3.36
C ASP A 181 -6.31 20.39 4.41
N ARG A 182 -7.18 21.40 4.52
CA ARG A 182 -8.34 21.38 5.44
C ARG A 182 -9.24 20.17 5.20
N ASN A 183 -9.41 19.75 3.94
CA ASN A 183 -10.19 18.56 3.60
C ASN A 183 -9.55 17.25 4.09
N ILE A 184 -8.22 17.16 4.03
CA ILE A 184 -7.45 16.01 4.50
C ILE A 184 -7.48 15.98 6.04
N GLU A 185 -7.28 17.13 6.69
CA GLU A 185 -7.41 17.27 8.14
C GLU A 185 -8.81 16.85 8.61
N ARG A 186 -9.87 17.28 7.90
CA ARG A 186 -11.25 16.86 8.19
C ARG A 186 -11.42 15.34 8.13
N LEU A 187 -10.91 14.68 7.10
CA LEU A 187 -10.96 13.22 6.98
C LEU A 187 -10.14 12.54 8.08
N ALA A 188 -8.95 13.06 8.37
CA ALA A 188 -8.07 12.54 9.41
C ALA A 188 -8.74 12.58 10.78
N THR A 189 -9.36 13.70 11.14
CA THR A 189 -10.10 13.85 12.41
C THR A 189 -11.38 13.01 12.42
N ARG A 190 -12.16 13.01 11.33
CA ARG A 190 -13.45 12.28 11.25
C ARG A 190 -13.27 10.77 11.43
N TYR A 191 -12.22 10.20 10.85
CA TYR A 191 -11.97 8.76 10.84
C TYR A 191 -10.80 8.31 11.72
N ASN A 192 -10.20 9.23 12.49
CA ASN A 192 -9.00 9.00 13.31
C ASN A 192 -7.88 8.33 12.51
N LEU A 193 -7.54 8.92 11.35
CA LEU A 193 -6.50 8.36 10.47
C LEU A 193 -5.10 8.59 11.03
N ASP A 194 -4.24 7.60 10.85
CA ASP A 194 -2.85 7.67 11.30
C ASP A 194 -2.06 8.71 10.49
N THR A 195 -1.02 9.29 11.10
CA THR A 195 -0.15 10.28 10.44
C THR A 195 0.43 9.80 9.11
N ARG A 196 0.72 8.49 9.00
CA ARG A 196 1.20 7.88 7.74
C ARG A 196 0.16 7.94 6.63
N VAL A 197 -1.12 7.73 6.96
CA VAL A 197 -2.23 7.82 6.01
C VAL A 197 -2.45 9.27 5.59
N VAL A 198 -2.37 10.22 6.52
CA VAL A 198 -2.47 11.66 6.23
C VAL A 198 -1.38 12.09 5.24
N SER A 199 -0.13 11.64 5.44
CA SER A 199 0.96 11.91 4.50
C SER A 199 0.66 11.36 3.10
N ARG A 200 0.10 10.15 3.01
CA ARG A 200 -0.29 9.54 1.72
C ARG A 200 -1.48 10.24 1.06
N LEU A 201 -2.44 10.75 1.83
CA LEU A 201 -3.54 11.57 1.30
C LEU A 201 -3.02 12.91 0.74
N THR A 202 -2.03 13.51 1.40
CA THR A 202 -1.38 14.73 0.90
C THR A 202 -0.64 14.45 -0.41
N GLU A 203 0.06 13.33 -0.50
CA GLU A 203 0.69 12.87 -1.75
C GLU A 203 -0.34 12.65 -2.87
N LEU A 204 -1.45 11.95 -2.56
CA LEU A 204 -2.55 11.72 -3.51
C LEU A 204 -3.06 13.04 -4.10
N ARG A 205 -3.27 14.05 -3.25
CA ARG A 205 -3.69 15.39 -3.65
C ARG A 205 -2.71 16.05 -4.62
N VAL A 206 -1.41 15.98 -4.31
CA VAL A 206 -0.36 16.60 -5.14
C VAL A 206 -0.28 15.92 -6.51
N ARG A 207 -0.38 14.59 -6.57
CA ARG A 207 -0.27 13.83 -7.82
C ARG A 207 -1.54 13.89 -8.69
N ARG A 208 -2.73 13.90 -8.08
CA ARG A 208 -4.01 13.76 -8.80
C ARG A 208 -4.88 15.02 -8.71
N LYS A 209 -4.31 16.19 -8.99
CA LYS A 209 -4.99 17.50 -8.89
C LYS A 209 -6.34 17.56 -9.62
N ARG A 210 -6.50 16.84 -10.74
CA ARG A 210 -7.73 16.85 -11.57
C ARG A 210 -8.88 16.05 -10.95
N THR A 211 -8.62 14.87 -10.37
CA THR A 211 -9.67 13.96 -9.83
C THR A 211 -9.72 13.93 -8.32
N GLN A 212 -8.91 14.75 -7.63
CA GLN A 212 -8.74 14.69 -6.16
C GLN A 212 -10.08 14.70 -5.39
N GLN A 213 -11.07 15.47 -5.85
CA GLN A 213 -12.33 15.60 -5.14
C GLN A 213 -13.18 14.33 -5.25
N GLU A 214 -13.21 13.71 -6.42
CA GLU A 214 -13.87 12.42 -6.64
C GLU A 214 -13.18 11.32 -5.84
N ASP A 215 -11.85 11.32 -5.83
CA ASP A 215 -11.02 10.38 -5.08
C ASP A 215 -11.31 10.47 -3.57
N PHE A 216 -11.39 11.68 -3.02
CA PHE A 216 -11.74 11.89 -1.61
C PHE A 216 -13.18 11.49 -1.29
N ASN A 217 -14.14 11.78 -2.18
CA ASN A 217 -15.53 11.38 -1.98
C ASN A 217 -15.67 9.85 -1.95
N ARG A 218 -15.00 9.14 -2.87
CA ARG A 218 -14.98 7.67 -2.89
C ARG A 218 -14.30 7.10 -1.65
N LEU A 219 -13.14 7.64 -1.27
CA LEU A 219 -12.47 7.25 -0.02
C LEU A 219 -13.38 7.44 1.19
N GLU A 220 -14.07 8.57 1.30
CA GLU A 220 -14.97 8.87 2.41
C GLU A 220 -16.16 7.87 2.48
N GLN A 221 -16.73 7.51 1.34
CA GLN A 221 -17.76 6.48 1.26
C GLN A 221 -17.26 5.13 1.78
N HIS A 222 -16.08 4.68 1.31
CA HIS A 222 -15.46 3.44 1.77
C HIS A 222 -15.14 3.45 3.26
N LEU A 223 -14.51 4.53 3.75
CA LEU A 223 -14.14 4.66 5.17
C LEU A 223 -15.35 4.69 6.10
N SER A 224 -16.51 5.13 5.62
CA SER A 224 -17.75 5.11 6.40
C SER A 224 -18.29 3.69 6.69
N LEU A 225 -17.91 2.70 5.89
CA LEU A 225 -18.35 1.30 6.03
C LEU A 225 -17.32 0.42 6.76
N CYS A 226 -16.10 0.91 6.95
CA CYS A 226 -14.99 0.11 7.47
C CYS A 226 -14.91 0.05 9.00
N LYS A 227 -14.48 -1.11 9.51
CA LYS A 227 -14.08 -1.28 10.91
C LYS A 227 -12.72 -0.65 11.23
N ARG A 228 -11.78 -0.66 10.27
CA ARG A 228 -10.39 -0.20 10.42
C ARG A 228 -10.05 0.85 9.34
N PRO A 229 -10.46 2.12 9.51
CA PRO A 229 -10.35 3.13 8.46
C PRO A 229 -8.89 3.40 8.02
N SER A 230 -7.92 3.50 8.93
CA SER A 230 -6.51 3.75 8.56
C SER A 230 -5.93 2.68 7.62
N ALA A 231 -6.24 1.40 7.87
CA ALA A 231 -5.75 0.29 7.05
C ALA A 231 -6.40 0.31 5.66
N THR A 232 -7.72 0.47 5.61
CA THR A 232 -8.46 0.58 4.35
C THR A 232 -8.01 1.79 3.53
N ALA A 233 -7.87 2.97 4.15
CA ALA A 233 -7.40 4.17 3.48
C ALA A 233 -6.04 3.92 2.81
N THR A 234 -5.10 3.28 3.52
CA THR A 234 -3.76 2.98 2.99
C THR A 234 -3.83 2.13 1.71
N LEU A 235 -4.69 1.12 1.68
CA LEU A 235 -4.87 0.23 0.53
C LEU A 235 -5.50 0.97 -0.66
N LEU A 236 -6.59 1.71 -0.40
CA LEU A 236 -7.31 2.44 -1.45
C LEU A 236 -6.46 3.58 -2.03
N ILE A 237 -5.71 4.31 -1.20
CA ILE A 237 -4.78 5.35 -1.69
C ILE A 237 -3.69 4.73 -2.56
N GLY A 238 -3.19 3.53 -2.22
CA GLY A 238 -2.22 2.80 -3.06
C GLY A 238 -2.75 2.57 -4.48
N LYS A 239 -3.94 1.97 -4.59
CA LYS A 239 -4.62 1.75 -5.88
C LYS A 239 -4.87 3.05 -6.65
N LEU A 240 -5.25 4.12 -5.95
CA LEU A 240 -5.44 5.43 -6.58
C LEU A 240 -4.12 6.02 -7.09
N LEU A 241 -3.01 5.88 -6.36
CA LEU A 241 -1.70 6.38 -6.78
C LEU A 241 -1.14 5.60 -7.97
N GLU A 242 -1.46 4.31 -8.07
CA GLU A 242 -1.11 3.43 -9.20
C GLU A 242 -1.93 3.74 -10.47
N GLY A 243 -2.97 4.57 -10.36
CA GLY A 243 -3.83 4.93 -11.49
C GLY A 243 -5.00 3.97 -11.72
N GLU A 244 -5.18 2.97 -10.86
CA GLU A 244 -6.21 1.93 -10.97
C GLU A 244 -7.59 2.40 -10.49
N LEU A 245 -8.03 3.58 -10.95
CA LEU A 245 -9.33 4.16 -10.58
C LEU A 245 -10.52 3.24 -10.82
N LYS A 246 -10.48 2.51 -11.94
CA LYS A 246 -11.56 1.61 -12.37
C LYS A 246 -11.72 0.43 -11.41
N GLN A 247 -10.71 0.12 -10.60
CA GLN A 247 -10.74 -0.99 -9.66
C GLN A 247 -11.33 -0.64 -8.30
N ILE A 248 -11.71 0.62 -8.04
CA ILE A 248 -12.39 0.99 -6.80
C ILE A 248 -13.88 1.06 -7.10
N PRO A 249 -14.66 0.01 -6.78
CA PRO A 249 -16.08 -0.01 -7.06
C PRO A 249 -16.80 1.06 -6.24
N ASP A 250 -17.87 1.58 -6.84
CA ASP A 250 -18.78 2.49 -6.15
C ASP A 250 -19.54 1.71 -5.06
N VAL A 251 -19.48 2.22 -3.84
CA VAL A 251 -20.14 1.63 -2.67
C VAL A 251 -21.37 2.43 -2.25
N THR A 252 -21.88 3.31 -3.11
CA THR A 252 -23.07 4.13 -2.84
C THR A 252 -24.30 3.27 -2.53
N SER A 253 -24.58 2.24 -3.34
CA SER A 253 -25.69 1.30 -3.10
C SER A 253 -25.53 0.52 -1.80
N ALA A 254 -24.31 0.06 -1.51
CA ALA A 254 -23.99 -0.60 -0.24
C ALA A 254 -24.22 0.33 0.97
N LYS A 255 -23.85 1.62 0.84
CA LYS A 255 -24.06 2.62 1.89
C LYS A 255 -25.55 2.88 2.13
N ALA A 256 -26.36 2.97 1.08
CA ALA A 256 -27.81 3.13 1.18
C ALA A 256 -28.45 1.95 1.93
N LEU A 257 -28.09 0.71 1.57
CA LEU A 257 -28.57 -0.50 2.27
C LEU A 257 -28.14 -0.51 3.74
N ALA A 258 -26.88 -0.18 4.01
CA ALA A 258 -26.36 -0.11 5.39
C ALA A 258 -27.12 0.88 6.27
N GLN A 259 -27.57 2.01 5.71
CA GLN A 259 -28.37 2.99 6.42
C GLN A 259 -29.83 2.53 6.56
N ARG A 260 -30.45 2.04 5.49
CA ARG A 260 -31.84 1.56 5.47
C ARG A 260 -32.11 0.50 6.53
N PHE A 261 -31.22 -0.48 6.64
CA PHE A 261 -31.37 -1.60 7.59
C PHE A 261 -30.66 -1.37 8.93
N LYS A 262 -30.10 -0.17 9.17
CA LYS A 262 -29.35 0.18 10.39
C LYS A 262 -28.29 -0.87 10.75
N LEU A 263 -27.55 -1.34 9.76
CA LEU A 263 -26.56 -2.41 9.95
C LEU A 263 -25.49 -2.03 10.98
N ASP A 264 -25.04 -3.02 11.74
CA ASP A 264 -23.94 -2.86 12.68
C ASP A 264 -22.60 -2.66 11.95
N LYS A 265 -21.54 -2.32 12.70
CA LYS A 265 -20.23 -2.01 12.11
C LYS A 265 -19.59 -3.22 11.40
N ASP A 266 -19.84 -4.42 11.91
CA ASP A 266 -19.27 -5.64 11.34
C ASP A 266 -19.98 -6.04 10.04
N ALA A 267 -21.31 -5.97 9.99
CA ALA A 267 -22.08 -6.23 8.78
C ALA A 267 -21.82 -5.16 7.71
N LYS A 268 -21.64 -3.88 8.09
CA LYS A 268 -21.19 -2.81 7.17
C LYS A 268 -19.84 -3.14 6.52
N SER A 269 -18.87 -3.61 7.32
CA SER A 269 -17.55 -4.00 6.81
C SER A 269 -17.68 -5.16 5.82
N LYS A 270 -18.53 -6.15 6.11
CA LYS A 270 -18.80 -7.27 5.20
C LYS A 270 -19.51 -6.83 3.92
N LEU A 271 -20.45 -5.89 4.02
CA LEU A 271 -21.13 -5.36 2.84
C LEU A 271 -20.16 -4.66 1.88
N ARG A 272 -19.21 -3.88 2.40
CA ARG A 272 -18.12 -3.31 1.60
C ARG A 272 -17.28 -4.41 0.95
N GLU A 273 -16.84 -5.42 1.71
CA GLU A 273 -16.02 -6.51 1.17
C GLU A 273 -16.73 -7.26 0.02
N ILE A 274 -18.05 -7.46 0.13
CA ILE A 274 -18.85 -8.05 -0.95
C ILE A 274 -18.83 -7.13 -2.18
N ALA A 275 -19.12 -5.83 -2.00
CA ALA A 275 -19.09 -4.86 -3.11
C ALA A 275 -17.71 -4.79 -3.80
N GLU A 276 -16.62 -4.93 -3.04
CA GLU A 276 -15.26 -4.91 -3.57
C GLU A 276 -14.90 -6.16 -4.36
N LYS A 277 -15.32 -7.34 -3.89
CA LYS A 277 -15.04 -8.61 -4.57
C LYS A 277 -15.94 -8.86 -5.78
N ARG A 278 -17.14 -8.26 -5.77
CA ARG A 278 -18.17 -8.42 -6.79
C ARG A 278 -18.43 -7.09 -7.49
N ALA A 279 -17.36 -6.51 -8.02
CA ALA A 279 -17.42 -5.23 -8.72
C ALA A 279 -18.25 -5.36 -10.02
N ASP A 280 -18.19 -6.51 -10.70
CA ASP A 280 -18.84 -6.73 -12.00
C ASP A 280 -20.36 -6.86 -11.91
N ASP A 281 -20.88 -7.38 -10.79
CA ASP A 281 -22.30 -7.65 -10.57
C ASP A 281 -22.82 -7.05 -9.25
N VAL A 282 -22.23 -5.92 -8.84
CA VAL A 282 -22.55 -5.25 -7.57
C VAL A 282 -24.03 -4.92 -7.44
N GLU A 283 -24.67 -4.45 -8.52
CA GLU A 283 -26.09 -4.04 -8.50
C GLU A 283 -27.03 -5.22 -8.25
N GLU A 284 -26.83 -6.35 -8.96
CA GLU A 284 -27.62 -7.57 -8.78
C GLU A 284 -27.46 -8.14 -7.36
N VAL A 285 -26.23 -8.15 -6.85
CA VAL A 285 -25.92 -8.64 -5.50
C VAL A 285 -26.57 -7.75 -4.43
N MET A 286 -26.52 -6.43 -4.60
CA MET A 286 -27.13 -5.49 -3.66
C MET A 286 -28.66 -5.61 -3.68
N ALA A 287 -29.29 -5.75 -4.85
CA ALA A 287 -30.73 -5.98 -4.97
C ALA A 287 -31.16 -7.30 -4.33
N HIS A 288 -30.39 -8.37 -4.53
CA HIS A 288 -30.66 -9.67 -3.88
C HIS A 288 -30.51 -9.60 -2.36
N LEU A 289 -29.48 -8.91 -1.88
CA LEU A 289 -29.27 -8.67 -0.44
C LEU A 289 -30.44 -7.88 0.13
N GLU A 290 -30.89 -6.82 -0.54
CA GLU A 290 -32.04 -6.03 -0.11
C GLU A 290 -33.30 -6.88 0.07
N LYS A 291 -33.68 -7.67 -0.95
CA LYS A 291 -34.83 -8.59 -0.87
C LYS A 291 -34.68 -9.56 0.30
N THR A 292 -33.48 -10.10 0.52
CA THR A 292 -33.24 -11.05 1.61
C THR A 292 -33.29 -10.38 2.99
N LEU A 293 -32.77 -9.15 3.12
CA LEU A 293 -32.78 -8.41 4.37
C LEU A 293 -34.17 -7.92 4.76
N LEU A 294 -35.04 -7.61 3.77
CA LEU A 294 -36.45 -7.28 4.02
C LEU A 294 -37.23 -8.42 4.67
N MET A 295 -36.91 -9.67 4.34
CA MET A 295 -37.58 -10.85 4.89
C MET A 295 -37.01 -11.30 6.26
N SER A 296 -35.90 -10.70 6.71
CA SER A 296 -35.22 -11.14 7.93
C SER A 296 -35.55 -10.27 9.13
N HIS A 297 -35.80 -10.90 10.27
CA HIS A 297 -35.93 -10.21 11.55
C HIS A 297 -34.59 -9.63 12.06
N GLN A 298 -33.46 -10.19 11.63
CA GLN A 298 -32.11 -9.78 12.05
C GLN A 298 -31.21 -9.53 10.83
N PRO A 299 -31.26 -8.34 10.22
CA PRO A 299 -30.57 -8.06 8.96
C PRO A 299 -29.04 -8.19 9.09
N SER A 300 -28.42 -7.65 10.16
CA SER A 300 -26.97 -7.72 10.36
C SER A 300 -26.46 -9.18 10.45
N ALA A 301 -27.11 -10.01 11.26
CA ALA A 301 -26.73 -11.42 11.42
C ALA A 301 -26.93 -12.22 10.12
N THR A 302 -28.01 -11.93 9.40
CA THR A 302 -28.31 -12.58 8.11
C THR A 302 -27.28 -12.21 7.07
N LEU A 303 -26.93 -10.93 6.93
CA LEU A 303 -25.87 -10.47 6.04
C LEU A 303 -24.53 -11.14 6.36
N CYS A 304 -24.15 -11.20 7.65
CA CYS A 304 -22.90 -11.84 8.06
C CYS A 304 -22.85 -13.34 7.69
N LYS A 305 -23.96 -14.07 7.81
CA LYS A 305 -24.05 -15.48 7.37
C LYS A 305 -23.90 -15.62 5.86
N LEU A 306 -24.49 -14.71 5.09
CA LEU A 306 -24.48 -14.75 3.63
C LEU A 306 -23.18 -14.24 3.01
N ALA A 307 -22.46 -13.38 3.73
CA ALA A 307 -21.29 -12.68 3.20
C ALA A 307 -20.22 -13.63 2.65
N LYS A 308 -19.96 -14.75 3.35
CA LYS A 308 -18.97 -15.73 2.89
C LYS A 308 -19.36 -16.32 1.54
N THR A 309 -20.60 -16.81 1.42
CA THR A 309 -21.11 -17.41 0.17
C THR A 309 -21.10 -16.41 -0.99
N LEU A 310 -21.43 -15.15 -0.73
CA LEU A 310 -21.43 -14.11 -1.76
C LEU A 310 -20.01 -13.72 -2.19
N MET A 311 -19.07 -13.62 -1.24
CA MET A 311 -17.67 -13.30 -1.55
C MET A 311 -16.93 -14.39 -2.32
N ASP A 312 -17.36 -15.65 -2.19
CA ASP A 312 -16.77 -16.80 -2.88
C ASP A 312 -17.33 -16.98 -4.30
N GLY A 313 -18.09 -15.99 -4.81
CA GLY A 313 -18.68 -16.03 -6.15
C GLY A 313 -19.89 -16.97 -6.28
N GLY A 314 -20.38 -17.51 -5.16
CA GLY A 314 -21.57 -18.35 -5.15
C GLY A 314 -22.79 -17.54 -5.62
N LYS A 315 -23.27 -17.79 -6.84
CA LYS A 315 -24.63 -17.41 -7.22
C LYS A 315 -25.55 -18.20 -6.30
N LYS A 316 -26.29 -17.52 -5.42
CA LYS A 316 -27.37 -18.19 -4.71
C LYS A 316 -28.34 -18.68 -5.76
N LYS A 317 -28.53 -19.99 -5.84
CA LYS A 317 -29.69 -20.59 -6.51
C LYS A 317 -30.92 -19.82 -6.02
N SER A 318 -31.66 -19.22 -6.94
CA SER A 318 -32.87 -18.47 -6.62
C SER A 318 -33.76 -19.36 -5.76
N ALA A 319 -34.42 -18.80 -4.75
CA ALA A 319 -35.27 -19.59 -3.85
C ALA A 319 -36.38 -20.34 -4.63
N ASP A 320 -36.71 -19.87 -5.83
CA ASP A 320 -37.66 -20.48 -6.75
C ASP A 320 -37.15 -21.82 -7.33
N GLU A 321 -35.85 -22.08 -7.31
CA GLU A 321 -35.25 -23.32 -7.84
C GLU A 321 -35.14 -24.43 -6.78
N LYS A 322 -35.53 -24.16 -5.52
CA LYS A 322 -35.40 -25.13 -4.41
C LYS A 322 -36.66 -25.92 -4.06
N TYR A 323 -37.75 -25.76 -4.81
CA TYR A 323 -38.99 -26.51 -4.56
C TYR A 323 -39.31 -27.59 -5.60
N VAL A 324 -38.35 -27.96 -6.43
CA VAL A 324 -38.51 -29.09 -7.38
C VAL A 324 -37.52 -30.19 -7.00
N GLY A 325 -38.01 -31.19 -6.29
CA GLY A 325 -37.46 -32.55 -6.28
C GLY A 325 -36.13 -32.75 -5.54
N ASN A 326 -36.20 -32.92 -4.22
CA ASN A 326 -35.26 -33.80 -3.53
C ASN A 326 -35.99 -34.55 -2.40
N SER A 327 -37.05 -35.26 -2.78
CA SER A 327 -37.78 -36.22 -1.95
C SER A 327 -37.21 -37.65 -2.06
N ASP A 328 -36.27 -37.91 -2.96
CA ASP A 328 -35.74 -39.25 -3.18
C ASP A 328 -34.22 -39.27 -2.90
N THR A 329 -33.85 -39.46 -1.65
CA THR A 329 -32.52 -40.00 -1.34
C THR A 329 -32.63 -40.88 -0.10
N ASP A 330 -32.86 -42.15 -0.40
CA ASP A 330 -32.37 -43.33 0.29
C ASP A 330 -32.65 -43.46 1.79
N GLU A 331 -33.81 -44.03 2.02
CA GLU A 331 -34.04 -45.16 2.92
C GLU A 331 -32.92 -46.23 2.81
N GLN A 332 -31.76 -45.99 3.44
CA GLN A 332 -30.78 -47.04 3.71
C GLN A 332 -30.82 -47.48 5.17
N SER A 333 -31.51 -48.62 5.35
CA SER A 333 -31.24 -49.77 6.22
C SER A 333 -30.59 -49.53 7.61
N PRO A 334 -31.28 -49.89 8.71
CA PRO A 334 -30.71 -49.96 10.04
C PRO A 334 -29.99 -51.30 10.23
N GLU A 335 -28.79 -51.47 9.68
CA GLU A 335 -28.01 -52.71 9.88
C GLU A 335 -26.72 -52.44 10.66
N GLU A 336 -26.80 -52.86 11.93
CA GLU A 336 -25.74 -53.36 12.79
C GLU A 336 -24.31 -52.81 12.58
N ARG A 337 -23.96 -51.77 13.35
CA ARG A 337 -22.56 -51.50 13.70
C ARG A 337 -22.25 -52.02 15.10
N PRO A 338 -21.23 -52.88 15.25
CA PRO A 338 -21.02 -53.65 16.45
C PRO A 338 -20.55 -52.79 17.61
N ARG A 339 -21.17 -53.05 18.76
CA ARG A 339 -20.62 -52.78 20.09
C ARG A 339 -19.27 -53.48 20.22
N SER A 340 -18.17 -52.75 20.32
CA SER A 340 -17.00 -53.23 21.08
C SER A 340 -16.09 -52.08 21.49
N ARG A 341 -15.91 -51.97 22.81
CA ARG A 341 -14.63 -51.77 23.52
C ARG A 341 -13.85 -50.47 23.22
N SER A 342 -13.31 -49.73 24.17
CA SER A 342 -13.18 -49.81 25.61
C SER A 342 -12.30 -48.61 26.00
N ALA A 343 -12.59 -48.00 27.15
CA ALA A 343 -11.59 -47.40 28.04
C ALA A 343 -10.51 -46.47 27.44
N ALA A 344 -10.81 -45.17 27.38
CA ALA A 344 -9.86 -44.13 27.80
C ALA A 344 -10.64 -42.85 28.11
N ARG A 345 -11.28 -42.84 29.30
CA ARG A 345 -11.71 -41.59 29.93
C ARG A 345 -10.44 -40.81 30.29
N SER A 346 -9.95 -40.01 29.36
CA SER A 346 -9.03 -38.91 29.66
C SER A 346 -9.87 -37.79 30.23
N ASP A 347 -9.87 -37.73 31.56
CA ASP A 347 -10.31 -36.60 32.36
C ASP A 347 -9.45 -35.37 32.03
N CYS A 348 -9.73 -34.71 30.91
CA CYS A 348 -9.22 -33.37 30.64
C CYS A 348 -10.15 -32.35 31.33
N SER A 349 -10.23 -32.49 32.66
CA SER A 349 -10.56 -31.41 33.59
C SER A 349 -9.57 -30.28 33.32
N THR A 350 -9.87 -29.49 32.30
CA THR A 350 -9.14 -28.30 31.93
C THR A 350 -9.48 -27.31 33.03
N ASP A 351 -8.65 -27.34 34.06
CA ASP A 351 -8.74 -26.56 35.27
C ASP A 351 -9.01 -25.09 34.94
N SER A 352 -10.30 -24.75 34.97
CA SER A 352 -10.81 -23.41 34.71
C SER A 352 -10.31 -22.42 35.77
N SER A 353 -9.75 -22.90 36.89
CA SER A 353 -9.10 -22.07 37.88
C SER A 353 -7.72 -21.57 37.41
N SER A 354 -6.98 -22.35 36.61
CA SER A 354 -5.69 -21.92 36.04
C SER A 354 -5.84 -20.78 35.02
N ILE A 355 -6.87 -20.82 34.17
CA ILE A 355 -7.16 -19.77 33.19
C ILE A 355 -7.65 -18.49 33.88
N ARG A 356 -8.48 -18.61 34.94
CA ARG A 356 -8.88 -17.45 35.77
C ARG A 356 -7.68 -16.83 36.49
N ARG A 357 -6.74 -17.63 37.02
CA ARG A 357 -5.50 -17.12 37.66
C ARG A 357 -4.59 -16.40 36.68
N ARG A 358 -4.39 -16.91 35.45
CA ARG A 358 -3.61 -16.22 34.40
C ARG A 358 -4.26 -14.89 33.97
N ARG A 359 -5.59 -14.84 33.86
CA ARG A 359 -6.31 -13.60 33.50
C ARG A 359 -6.23 -12.54 34.60
N ALA A 360 -6.35 -12.93 35.87
CA ALA A 360 -6.21 -12.03 37.01
C ALA A 360 -4.77 -11.49 37.17
N ALA A 361 -3.75 -12.31 36.90
CA ALA A 361 -2.34 -11.88 36.94
C ALA A 361 -2.01 -10.84 35.84
N LEU A 362 -2.58 -10.98 34.64
CA LEU A 362 -2.42 -10.01 33.55
C LEU A 362 -3.14 -8.68 33.84
N GLU A 363 -4.30 -8.70 34.50
CA GLU A 363 -4.98 -7.47 34.94
C GLU A 363 -4.19 -6.73 36.02
N ARG A 364 -3.60 -7.43 37.00
CA ARG A 364 -2.75 -6.80 38.03
C ARG A 364 -1.53 -6.12 37.42
N ARG A 365 -0.87 -6.76 36.45
CA ARG A 365 0.30 -6.18 35.76
C ARG A 365 -0.05 -4.93 34.93
N SER A 366 -1.27 -4.88 34.41
CA SER A 366 -1.78 -3.75 33.63
C SER A 366 -2.10 -2.53 34.52
N ARG A 367 -2.64 -2.74 35.73
CA ARG A 367 -2.93 -1.66 36.69
C ARG A 367 -1.66 -1.03 37.27
N SER A 368 -0.61 -1.80 37.56
CA SER A 368 0.66 -1.26 38.08
C SER A 368 1.41 -0.38 37.06
N ARG A 369 1.28 -0.63 35.75
CA ARG A 369 1.85 0.26 34.72
C ARG A 369 1.08 1.58 34.56
N SER A 370 -0.22 1.57 34.85
CA SER A 370 -1.06 2.77 34.77
C SER A 370 -0.81 3.75 35.92
N GLN A 371 -0.61 3.25 37.15
CA GLN A 371 -0.28 4.12 38.29
C GLN A 371 1.12 4.75 38.20
N LYS A 372 2.11 4.05 37.63
CA LYS A 372 3.47 4.61 37.48
C LYS A 372 3.56 5.78 36.47
N ARG A 373 2.53 5.98 35.62
CA ARG A 373 2.46 7.11 34.69
C ARG A 373 1.78 8.36 35.26
N LYS A 374 1.06 8.28 36.38
CA LYS A 374 0.34 9.43 36.97
C LYS A 374 1.18 10.28 37.93
N GLY A 375 2.41 9.88 38.25
CA GLY A 375 3.25 10.53 39.27
C GLY A 375 4.37 11.44 38.78
N LYS A 376 4.39 11.89 37.51
CA LYS A 376 5.35 12.93 37.11
C LYS A 376 4.75 14.30 37.46
N PRO A 377 5.31 15.05 38.43
CA PRO A 377 4.85 16.39 38.74
C PRO A 377 5.01 17.26 37.49
N LYS A 378 3.91 17.91 37.07
CA LYS A 378 3.93 18.93 36.02
C LYS A 378 4.88 20.03 36.46
N LYS A 379 6.07 20.07 35.85
CA LYS A 379 7.00 21.19 35.93
C LYS A 379 6.21 22.42 35.47
N LYS A 380 5.96 23.37 36.37
CA LYS A 380 5.29 24.64 36.07
C LYS A 380 6.12 25.34 34.99
N GLU A 381 5.67 25.26 33.74
CA GLU A 381 6.15 26.14 32.68
C GLU A 381 5.78 27.57 33.05
N ALA A 382 6.80 28.41 33.15
CA ALA A 382 6.67 29.83 33.40
C ALA A 382 5.81 30.46 32.29
N ALA A 383 4.87 31.31 32.69
CA ALA A 383 4.00 32.05 31.80
C ALA A 383 4.83 32.81 30.73
N PRO A 384 4.42 32.79 29.45
CA PRO A 384 5.09 33.56 28.42
C PRO A 384 4.95 35.05 28.73
N LYS A 385 6.09 35.74 28.88
CA LYS A 385 6.15 37.20 28.96
C LYS A 385 5.47 37.77 27.70
N ARG A 386 4.42 38.56 27.92
CA ARG A 386 3.76 39.37 26.87
C ARG A 386 4.81 40.24 26.19
N LEU A 387 5.00 40.04 24.89
CA LEU A 387 5.76 40.97 24.06
C LEU A 387 4.94 42.27 23.88
N PRO A 388 5.61 43.44 23.82
CA PRO A 388 4.96 44.71 23.58
C PRO A 388 4.29 44.72 22.19
N SER A 389 3.05 45.16 22.16
CA SER A 389 2.24 45.37 20.96
C SER A 389 2.91 46.39 20.04
N THR A 390 3.28 45.96 18.84
CA THR A 390 3.65 46.86 17.75
C THR A 390 2.41 47.64 17.27
N PRO A 391 2.53 48.96 17.02
CA PRO A 391 1.44 49.77 16.49
C PRO A 391 1.11 49.37 15.05
N ALA A 392 -0.19 49.30 14.75
CA ALA A 392 -0.73 48.93 13.45
C ALA A 392 -0.28 49.91 12.34
N PRO A 393 0.09 49.42 11.14
CA PRO A 393 0.31 50.29 10.00
C PRO A 393 -1.02 50.90 9.54
N GLY A 394 -0.96 52.20 9.24
CA GLY A 394 -2.10 53.07 8.97
C GLY A 394 -3.06 52.54 7.90
N SER A 395 -4.34 52.75 8.18
CA SER A 395 -5.46 52.64 7.26
C SER A 395 -5.22 53.51 6.03
N VAL A 396 -4.82 52.89 4.92
CA VAL A 396 -4.92 53.51 3.59
C VAL A 396 -6.40 53.52 3.21
N GLN A 397 -6.94 54.72 3.17
CA GLN A 397 -8.30 55.04 2.76
C GLN A 397 -8.41 54.77 1.25
N VAL A 398 -8.92 53.60 0.86
CA VAL A 398 -9.18 53.27 -0.55
C VAL A 398 -10.48 53.97 -0.95
N GLY A 399 -10.34 54.97 -1.82
CA GLY A 399 -11.44 55.72 -2.41
C GLY A 399 -12.41 54.80 -3.15
N SER A 400 -13.69 54.99 -2.86
CA SER A 400 -14.83 54.39 -3.56
C SER A 400 -14.90 54.92 -5.00
N GLY A 401 -14.31 54.18 -5.93
CA GLY A 401 -14.50 54.35 -7.37
C GLY A 401 -15.66 53.50 -7.85
N SER A 402 -16.83 54.11 -7.99
CA SER A 402 -18.00 53.57 -8.67
C SER A 402 -17.73 53.44 -10.18
N GLY A 403 -17.23 52.29 -10.63
CA GLY A 403 -17.13 51.93 -12.04
C GLY A 403 -18.24 50.96 -12.42
N GLY A 404 -19.30 51.47 -13.04
CA GLY A 404 -20.37 50.65 -13.63
C GLY A 404 -19.85 49.87 -14.84
N TRP A 405 -20.09 48.57 -14.85
CA TRP A 405 -19.89 47.72 -16.03
C TRP A 405 -21.26 47.44 -16.64
N THR A 406 -21.49 48.03 -17.81
CA THR A 406 -22.59 47.71 -18.70
C THR A 406 -22.35 46.34 -19.32
N VAL A 407 -23.22 45.39 -19.03
CA VAL A 407 -23.34 44.11 -19.75
C VAL A 407 -23.90 44.40 -21.14
N THR A 408 -23.19 44.01 -22.18
CA THR A 408 -23.68 43.98 -23.56
C THR A 408 -23.93 42.51 -23.92
N GLU A 409 -25.18 42.17 -24.18
CA GLU A 409 -25.60 40.88 -24.74
C GLU A 409 -25.09 40.73 -26.18
N TRP A 410 -24.60 39.53 -26.51
CA TRP A 410 -24.49 38.96 -27.85
C TRP A 410 -24.84 37.49 -27.80
#